data_AF-A0A1C4TQ89-F1
#
_entry.id   AF-A0A1C4TQ89-F1
#
_cell.length_a   1.000
_cell.length_b   1.000
_cell.length_c   1.000
_cell.angle_alpha   90.00
_cell.angle_beta   90.00
_cell.angle_gamma   90.00
#
_symmetry.space_group_name_H-M   'P 1'
#
loop_
_entity.id
_entity.type
_entity.pdbx_description
1 polymer ?
#
loop_
_entity_poly.entity_id
_entity_poly.type
_entity_poly.pdbx_seq_one_letter_code
_entity_poly.pdbx_strand_id
1 'polypeptide(L)' 'LSTGDGAIVLLTDGVVEGPSLLIEEGLERVRQLVAARAGAKAARLADEVLGATEMTGHEDDAAVLVLRHAAARRGAR' A
#
# COMPACT_ATOMS: atom_id res chain seq x y z
N LEU A 1 15.47 0.43 -8.30
CA LEU A 1 15.09 0.45 -6.87
C LEU A 1 15.98 1.48 -6.18
N SER A 2 15.38 2.54 -5.62
CA SER A 2 16.12 3.58 -4.89
C SER A 2 16.77 2.95 -3.65
N THR A 3 18.00 3.37 -3.31
CA THR A 3 18.75 2.89 -2.14
C THR A 3 18.36 3.58 -0.83
N GLY A 4 17.33 4.44 -0.86
CA GLY A 4 16.78 5.17 0.29
C GLY A 4 15.80 4.34 1.14
N ASP A 5 15.26 4.96 2.19
CA ASP A 5 14.13 4.41 2.94
C ASP A 5 12.94 4.19 1.99
N GLY A 6 12.20 3.10 2.19
CA GLY A 6 11.10 2.73 1.32
C GLY A 6 10.09 1.79 1.96
N ALA A 7 9.01 1.56 1.22
CA ALA A 7 7.94 0.65 1.60
C ALA A 7 7.62 -0.31 0.45
N ILE A 8 7.35 -1.56 0.78
CA ILE A 8 6.71 -2.54 -0.11
C ILE A 8 5.33 -2.79 0.46
N VAL A 9 4.30 -2.64 -0.38
CA VAL A 9 2.90 -2.87 -0.02
C VAL A 9 2.41 -4.04 -0.86
N LEU A 10 1.98 -5.11 -0.19
CA LEU A 10 1.31 -6.26 -0.80
C LEU A 10 -0.16 -6.21 -0.41
N LEU A 11 -1.04 -6.55 -1.33
CA LEU A 11 -2.48 -6.45 -1.19
C LEU A 11 -3.18 -7.64 -1.85
N THR A 12 -4.38 -7.98 -1.37
CA THR A 12 -5.30 -8.88 -2.08
C THR A 12 -6.12 -8.09 -3.11
N ASP A 13 -6.70 -8.79 -4.08
CA ASP A 13 -7.64 -8.23 -5.06
C ASP A 13 -8.83 -7.52 -4.39
N GLY A 14 -9.34 -8.02 -3.26
CA GLY A 14 -10.36 -7.35 -2.44
C GLY A 14 -10.01 -5.93 -1.99
N VAL A 15 -8.75 -5.48 -2.12
CA VAL A 15 -8.32 -4.09 -1.87
C VAL A 15 -8.49 -3.19 -3.10
N VAL A 16 -8.35 -3.73 -4.31
CA VAL A 16 -8.25 -2.96 -5.56
C VAL A 16 -9.39 -3.24 -6.54
N GLU A 17 -10.16 -4.30 -6.31
CA GLU A 17 -11.29 -4.73 -7.11
C GLU A 17 -12.58 -4.66 -6.28
N GLY A 18 -13.69 -4.38 -6.95
CA GLY A 18 -15.03 -4.44 -6.35
C GLY A 18 -16.10 -4.34 -7.41
N PRO A 19 -17.39 -4.57 -7.07
CA PRO A 19 -18.48 -4.65 -8.03
C PRO A 19 -18.63 -3.42 -8.95
N SER A 20 -18.11 -2.27 -8.52
CA SER A 20 -18.14 -0.99 -9.25
C SER A 20 -16.75 -0.35 -9.41
N LEU A 21 -15.67 -1.09 -9.14
CA LEU A 21 -14.30 -0.58 -9.22
C LEU A 21 -13.46 -1.46 -10.14
N LEU A 22 -12.94 -0.86 -11.21
CA LEU A 22 -11.96 -1.52 -12.08
C LEU A 22 -10.60 -1.63 -11.37
N ILE A 23 -9.91 -2.75 -11.58
CA ILE A 23 -8.60 -3.04 -10.97
C ILE A 23 -7.59 -1.91 -11.19
N GLU A 24 -7.58 -1.30 -12.38
CA GLU A 24 -6.65 -0.22 -12.72
C GLU A 24 -6.91 1.05 -11.88
N GLU A 25 -8.17 1.36 -11.61
CA GLU A 25 -8.56 2.50 -10.79
C GLU A 25 -8.20 2.28 -9.33
N GLY A 26 -8.42 1.05 -8.82
CA GLY A 26 -8.00 0.64 -7.48
C GLY A 26 -6.48 0.73 -7.31
N LEU A 27 -5.73 0.19 -8.27
CA LEU A 27 -4.27 0.24 -8.26
C LEU A 27 -3.73 1.68 -8.32
N GLU A 28 -4.32 2.55 -9.14
CA GLU A 28 -3.90 3.95 -9.22
C GLU A 28 -4.16 4.70 -7.90
N ARG A 29 -5.31 4.46 -7.24
CA ARG A 29 -5.61 5.04 -5.92
C ARG A 29 -4.61 4.58 -4.87
N VAL A 30 -4.33 3.28 -4.79
CA VAL A 30 -3.32 2.73 -3.87
C VAL A 30 -1.94 3.31 -4.17
N ARG A 31 -1.55 3.40 -5.45
CA ARG A 31 -0.28 3.99 -5.87
C ARG A 31 -0.14 5.43 -5.38
N GLN A 32 -1.17 6.27 -5.57
CA GLN A 32 -1.16 7.66 -5.13
C GLN A 32 -1.07 7.78 -3.61
N LEU A 33 -1.83 6.96 -2.88
CA LEU A 33 -1.82 6.94 -1.41
C LEU A 33 -0.45 6.54 -0.87
N VAL A 34 0.12 5.45 -1.39
CA VAL A 34 1.44 4.96 -0.98
C VAL A 34 2.54 5.98 -1.31
N ALA A 35 2.48 6.62 -2.48
CA ALA A 35 3.43 7.66 -2.86
C ALA A 35 3.36 8.88 -1.93
N ALA A 36 2.16 9.33 -1.58
CA ALA A 36 1.95 10.46 -0.66
C ALA A 36 2.38 10.15 0.79
N ARG A 37 2.46 8.86 1.14
CA ARG A 37 2.72 8.38 2.51
C ARG A 37 3.99 7.55 2.63
N ALA A 38 4.91 7.65 1.66
CA ALA A 38 6.14 6.86 1.62
C ALA A 38 7.04 7.03 2.86
N GLY A 39 6.83 8.07 3.68
CA GLY A 39 7.51 8.28 4.96
C GLY A 39 6.76 7.80 6.22
N ALA A 40 5.48 7.43 6.12
CA ALA A 40 4.61 7.10 7.27
C ALA A 40 5.00 5.76 7.95
N LYS A 41 4.54 5.53 9.18
CA LYS A 41 4.71 4.21 9.84
C LYS A 41 3.94 3.13 9.08
N ALA A 42 4.45 1.90 9.09
CA ALA A 42 3.85 0.77 8.38
C ALA A 42 2.37 0.55 8.74
N ALA A 43 2.02 0.55 10.03
CA ALA A 43 0.64 0.40 10.49
C ALA A 43 -0.28 1.49 9.92
N ARG A 44 0.12 2.75 9.99
CA ARG A 44 -0.66 3.87 9.43
C ARG A 44 -0.87 3.72 7.93
N LEU A 45 0.15 3.27 7.19
CA LEU A 45 0.02 3.03 5.76
C LEU A 45 -0.97 1.88 5.48
N ALA A 46 -0.94 0.81 6.30
CA ALA A 46 -1.88 -0.30 6.17
C ALA A 46 -3.32 0.15 6.45
N ASP A 47 -3.54 0.91 7.52
CA ASP A 47 -4.85 1.47 7.88
C ASP A 47 -5.41 2.37 6.77
N GLU A 48 -4.57 3.26 6.22
CA GLU A 48 -4.98 4.16 5.14
C GLU A 48 -5.27 3.41 3.83
N VAL A 49 -4.51 2.36 3.49
CA VAL A 49 -4.80 1.52 2.32
C VAL A 49 -6.10 0.74 2.50
N LEU A 50 -6.30 0.08 3.65
CA LEU A 50 -7.54 -0.67 3.93
C LEU A 50 -8.76 0.25 4.03
N GLY A 51 -8.64 1.44 4.62
CA GLY A 51 -9.75 2.40 4.69
C GLY A 51 -10.18 2.94 3.33
N ALA A 52 -9.28 2.94 2.33
CA ALA A 52 -9.64 3.30 0.95
C ALA A 52 -10.52 2.24 0.26
N THR A 53 -10.55 1.01 0.79
CA THR A 53 -11.30 -0.11 0.21
C THR A 53 -12.73 -0.14 0.74
N GLU A 54 -13.01 0.33 1.95
CA GLU A 54 -14.38 0.36 2.55
C GLU A 54 -15.44 1.10 1.70
N MET A 55 -15.04 1.82 0.66
CA MET A 55 -15.93 2.46 -0.31
C MET A 55 -16.45 1.53 -1.43
N THR A 56 -16.04 0.27 -1.52
CA THR A 56 -16.37 -0.62 -2.65
C THR A 56 -17.49 -1.62 -2.40
N GLY A 57 -17.97 -1.78 -1.15
CA GLY A 57 -19.04 -2.73 -0.82
C GLY A 57 -18.61 -4.19 -1.02
N HIS A 58 -17.50 -4.57 -0.39
CA HIS A 58 -16.78 -5.82 -0.62
C HIS A 58 -17.67 -7.08 -0.59
N GLU A 59 -17.58 -7.88 -1.66
CA GLU A 59 -18.01 -9.29 -1.67
C GLU A 59 -16.86 -10.25 -1.27
N ASP A 60 -15.61 -9.76 -1.14
CA ASP A 60 -14.39 -10.57 -0.94
C ASP A 60 -13.48 -10.05 0.20
N ASP A 61 -12.56 -10.90 0.70
CA ASP A 61 -11.65 -10.57 1.81
C ASP A 61 -10.55 -9.54 1.41
N ALA A 62 -10.51 -8.40 2.10
CA ALA A 62 -9.50 -7.36 1.91
C ALA A 62 -8.34 -7.49 2.92
N ALA A 63 -7.11 -7.61 2.44
CA ALA A 63 -5.91 -7.69 3.28
C ALA A 63 -4.73 -6.91 2.70
N VAL A 64 -3.92 -6.32 3.59
CA VAL A 64 -2.73 -5.53 3.26
C VAL A 64 -1.55 -5.92 4.14
N LEU A 65 -0.37 -6.09 3.54
CA LEU A 65 0.90 -6.24 4.24
C LEU A 65 1.86 -5.11 3.84
N VAL A 66 2.29 -4.32 4.83
CA VAL A 66 3.25 -3.24 4.64
C VAL A 66 4.60 -3.60 5.25
N LEU A 67 5.62 -3.65 4.40
CA LEU A 67 7.02 -3.82 4.78
C LEU A 67 7.74 -2.49 4.63
N ARG A 68 8.47 -2.06 5.65
CA ARG A 68 9.31 -0.86 5.62
C ARG A 68 10.77 -1.27 5.66
N HIS A 69 11.58 -0.66 4.81
CA HIS A 69 13.01 -0.80 4.87
C HIS A 69 13.66 0.58 5.00
N ALA A 70 14.74 0.64 5.77
CA ALA A 70 15.63 1.79 5.77
C ALA A 70 16.66 1.65 4.64
N ALA A 71 17.25 2.77 4.24
CA ALA A 71 18.43 2.78 3.41
C ALA A 71 19.49 1.89 4.06
N ALA A 72 20.09 0.99 3.29
CA ALA A 72 21.22 0.22 3.77
C ALA A 72 22.33 1.20 4.19
N ARG A 73 22.61 1.29 5.49
CA ARG A 73 23.79 2.01 5.96
C ARG A 73 24.99 1.22 5.47
N ARG A 74 25.62 1.66 4.38
CA ARG A 74 26.95 1.17 4.02
C ARG A 74 27.87 1.53 5.18
N GLY A 75 28.17 0.56 6.03
CA GLY A 75 29.13 0.73 7.10
C GLY A 75 30.47 1.15 6.49
N ALA A 76 31.04 2.24 7.01
CA ALA A 76 32.44 2.53 6.77
C ALA A 76 33.25 1.35 7.32
N ARG A 77 33.86 0.59 6.40
CA ARG A 77 34.83 -0.44 6.73
C ARG A 77 36.21 0.19 6.80
#